data_AF-A0A3D8SQ22-F1
#
_entry.id   AF-A0A3D8SQ22-F1
#
_cell.length_a   1.000
_cell.length_b   1.000
_cell.length_c   1.000
_cell.angle_alpha   90.00
_cell.angle_beta   90.00
_cell.angle_gamma   90.00
#
_symmetry.space_group_name_H-M   'P 1'
#
loop_
_entity.id
_entity.type
_entity.pdbx_description
1 polymer ?
#
loop_
_entity_poly.entity_id
_entity_poly.type
_entity_poly.pdbx_seq_one_letter_code
_entity_poly.pdbx_strand_id
1 'polypeptide(L)'
;MVSPTKFTIFSELPIELRLKIWESVPQPERIIEQLPCSHYRDAPQGLQNEIRGVRQRCAAHGRADWHLRCVGNSKHDAIFPPLHACRQSRAVWLPRYFSPPRYLDLPCDNTQQYVDSEGVKIHRLLFDVPFVSYEKDVFAVLDTLSSFLGFDVDPFLGFDRQLIQNVAISENAWYVVQAMAAVKPQSLPRLQTVSVLVLGPEPGMSGSVASGWYEMAAADIQRVDCDVRDISDKLVTDHPLFGKSRLRHLTFAPDPKLRPLVNYLKMFKAWLWHGSHWDDHETRMLTDFEWWDFNNYVFREDIDLCPLRNLPGWCPGHHSKDEMLNWSGGCTVQVKLLVERKCMAELTASSAFEIDSDGNYGHFAQFMKERTSDLELVREVLK
;
A
#
# COMPACT_ATOMS: atom_id res chain seq x y z
N MET A 1 6.91 27.08 46.50
CA MET A 1 6.22 26.57 45.29
C MET A 1 5.53 25.27 45.67
N VAL A 2 4.20 25.22 45.62
CA VAL A 2 3.42 24.03 46.01
C VAL A 2 3.31 23.13 44.79
N SER A 3 3.90 21.93 44.87
CA SER A 3 3.72 20.89 43.86
C SER A 3 2.26 20.37 43.92
N PRO A 4 1.52 20.28 42.81
CA PRO A 4 0.20 19.68 42.83
C PRO A 4 0.35 18.17 43.12
N THR A 5 -0.07 17.72 44.30
CA THR A 5 0.14 16.34 44.80
C THR A 5 -1.12 15.47 44.79
N LYS A 6 -2.22 15.90 44.18
CA LYS A 6 -3.42 15.05 44.03
C LYS A 6 -3.90 15.04 42.59
N PHE A 7 -3.61 13.95 41.89
CA PHE A 7 -4.32 13.60 40.67
C PHE A 7 -5.74 13.19 41.05
N THR A 8 -6.74 13.93 40.59
CA THR A 8 -8.15 13.56 40.73
C THR A 8 -8.43 12.32 39.88
N ILE A 9 -9.18 11.37 40.42
CA ILE A 9 -9.56 10.15 39.69
C ILE A 9 -10.49 10.56 38.54
N PHE A 10 -10.25 10.02 37.34
CA PHE A 10 -10.99 10.41 36.13
C PHE A 10 -12.52 10.39 36.31
N SER A 11 -13.05 9.39 37.03
CA SER A 11 -14.49 9.25 37.29
C SER A 11 -15.11 10.35 38.14
N GLU A 12 -14.30 11.04 38.95
CA GLU A 12 -14.74 12.12 39.85
C GLU A 12 -14.72 13.49 39.16
N LEU A 13 -14.18 13.58 37.94
CA LEU A 13 -14.21 14.80 37.17
C LEU A 13 -15.64 15.14 36.71
N PRO A 14 -16.01 16.43 36.66
CA PRO A 14 -17.21 16.91 35.96
C PRO A 14 -17.35 16.30 34.57
N ILE A 15 -18.58 16.04 34.14
CA ILE A 15 -18.84 15.33 32.88
C ILE A 15 -18.27 16.08 31.68
N GLU A 16 -18.29 17.41 31.72
CA GLU A 16 -17.74 18.30 30.70
C GLU A 16 -16.24 18.11 30.57
N LEU A 17 -15.51 17.99 31.69
CA LEU A 17 -14.07 17.75 31.67
C LEU A 17 -13.75 16.33 31.18
N ARG A 18 -14.54 15.33 31.57
CA ARG A 18 -14.37 13.96 31.07
C ARG A 18 -14.58 13.85 29.56
N LEU A 19 -15.59 14.54 29.02
CA LEU A 19 -15.84 14.59 27.58
C LEU A 19 -14.69 15.29 26.85
N LYS A 20 -14.22 16.44 27.34
CA LYS A 20 -13.05 17.14 26.78
C LYS A 20 -11.79 16.27 26.78
N ILE A 21 -11.57 15.49 27.84
CA ILE A 21 -10.45 14.53 27.87
C ILE A 21 -10.62 13.50 26.75
N TRP A 22 -11.79 12.87 26.61
CA TRP A 22 -12.03 11.91 25.51
C TRP A 22 -11.92 12.53 24.12
N GLU A 23 -12.33 13.78 23.95
CA GLU A 23 -12.17 14.54 22.70
C GLU A 23 -10.70 14.82 22.38
N SER A 24 -9.87 14.98 23.42
CA SER A 24 -8.43 15.24 23.30
C SER A 24 -7.58 13.99 23.11
N VAL A 25 -8.11 12.80 23.38
CA VAL A 25 -7.39 11.54 23.13
C VAL A 25 -7.15 11.42 21.61
N PRO A 26 -5.89 11.29 21.16
CA PRO A 26 -5.60 11.15 19.74
C PRO A 26 -6.25 9.90 19.16
N GLN A 27 -6.88 10.04 18.00
CA GLN A 27 -7.31 8.88 17.21
C GLN A 27 -6.07 8.25 16.55
N PRO A 28 -5.88 6.93 16.62
CA PRO A 28 -4.75 6.29 15.98
C PRO A 28 -4.94 6.33 14.46
N GLU A 29 -3.83 6.52 13.75
CA GLU A 29 -3.75 6.28 12.31
C GLU A 29 -3.53 4.79 12.09
N ARG A 30 -4.29 4.19 11.16
CA ARG A 30 -4.16 2.77 10.82
C ARG A 30 -4.09 2.61 9.32
N ILE A 31 -3.28 1.66 8.87
CA ILE A 31 -3.31 1.20 7.48
C ILE A 31 -4.28 0.04 7.35
N ILE A 32 -5.28 0.20 6.49
CA ILE A 32 -6.28 -0.82 6.15
C ILE A 32 -5.98 -1.34 4.74
N GLU A 33 -5.92 -2.65 4.58
CA GLU A 33 -5.63 -3.29 3.30
C GLU A 33 -6.55 -4.49 3.06
N GLN A 34 -6.85 -4.77 1.80
CA GLN A 34 -7.46 -6.02 1.37
C GLN A 34 -6.38 -7.08 1.17
N LEU A 35 -6.48 -8.16 1.93
CA LEU A 35 -5.51 -9.25 1.96
C LEU A 35 -6.17 -10.60 1.63
N PRO A 36 -5.39 -11.56 1.10
CA PRO A 36 -5.86 -12.93 0.94
C PRO A 36 -6.17 -13.60 2.29
N CYS A 37 -6.90 -14.71 2.24
CA CYS A 37 -7.40 -15.42 3.41
C CYS A 37 -6.29 -15.82 4.40
N SER A 38 -6.64 -16.00 5.68
CA SER A 38 -5.67 -16.44 6.72
C SER A 38 -5.05 -17.82 6.46
N HIS A 39 -5.57 -18.65 5.54
CA HIS A 39 -4.93 -19.91 5.18
C HIS A 39 -3.73 -19.73 4.23
N TYR A 40 -3.62 -18.57 3.57
CA TYR A 40 -2.41 -18.15 2.87
C TYR A 40 -1.26 -17.78 3.82
N ARG A 41 -1.58 -17.58 5.11
CA ARG A 41 -0.61 -17.25 6.18
C ARG A 41 0.54 -18.26 6.29
N ASP A 42 0.36 -19.49 5.83
CA ASP A 42 1.34 -20.58 5.96
C ASP A 42 1.98 -21.00 4.62
N ALA A 43 1.72 -20.27 3.53
CA ALA A 43 2.32 -20.58 2.23
C ALA A 43 3.82 -20.21 2.20
N PRO A 44 4.72 -21.08 1.70
CA PRO A 44 6.15 -20.79 1.57
C PRO A 44 6.41 -19.56 0.68
N GLN A 45 7.38 -18.70 1.03
CA GLN A 45 7.70 -17.45 0.33
C GLN A 45 7.85 -17.60 -1.20
N GLY A 46 8.42 -18.71 -1.69
CA GLY A 46 8.53 -18.98 -3.14
C GLY A 46 7.18 -19.19 -3.86
N LEU A 47 6.17 -19.71 -3.16
CA LEU A 47 4.81 -19.93 -3.65
C LEU A 47 3.91 -18.70 -3.55
N GLN A 48 4.34 -17.67 -2.80
CA GLN A 48 3.62 -16.41 -2.67
C GLN A 48 3.69 -15.58 -3.97
N ASN A 49 4.73 -15.81 -4.78
CA ASN A 49 4.91 -15.20 -6.09
C ASN A 49 4.09 -15.87 -7.21
N GLU A 50 3.56 -17.08 -6.99
CA GLU A 50 2.67 -17.78 -7.93
C GLU A 50 1.20 -17.48 -7.65
N ILE A 51 0.82 -16.22 -7.86
CA ILE A 51 -0.52 -15.69 -7.60
C ILE A 51 -1.63 -16.57 -8.23
N ARG A 52 -1.36 -17.15 -9.41
CA ARG A 52 -2.27 -18.06 -10.12
C ARG A 52 -2.48 -19.41 -9.42
N GLY A 53 -1.42 -20.05 -8.92
CA GLY A 53 -1.49 -21.32 -8.20
C GLY A 53 -2.16 -21.17 -6.84
N VAL A 54 -1.97 -20.02 -6.19
CA VAL A 54 -2.62 -19.68 -4.92
C VAL A 54 -4.14 -19.50 -5.10
N ARG A 55 -4.56 -18.80 -6.16
CA ARG A 55 -5.98 -18.64 -6.53
C ARG A 55 -6.68 -19.98 -6.75
N GLN A 56 -6.05 -20.88 -7.51
CA GLN A 56 -6.59 -22.23 -7.77
C GLN A 56 -6.71 -23.04 -6.48
N ARG A 57 -5.73 -22.97 -5.58
CA ARG A 57 -5.78 -23.66 -4.29
C ARG A 57 -6.87 -23.09 -3.37
N CYS A 58 -6.97 -21.77 -3.20
CA CYS A 58 -8.02 -21.19 -2.33
C CYS A 58 -9.43 -21.46 -2.88
N ALA A 59 -9.61 -21.37 -4.21
CA ALA A 59 -10.85 -21.72 -4.87
C ALA A 59 -11.20 -23.22 -4.75
N ALA A 60 -10.21 -24.11 -4.86
CA ALA A 60 -10.41 -25.56 -4.73
C ALA A 60 -10.83 -25.99 -3.32
N HIS A 61 -10.50 -25.22 -2.28
CA HIS A 61 -10.91 -25.50 -0.90
C HIS A 61 -12.28 -24.89 -0.54
N GLY A 62 -12.99 -24.24 -1.48
CA GLY A 62 -14.30 -23.64 -1.22
C GLY A 62 -14.28 -22.49 -0.20
N ARG A 63 -13.10 -21.92 0.07
CA ARG A 63 -12.84 -20.90 1.11
C ARG A 63 -12.10 -19.71 0.53
N ALA A 64 -12.63 -19.15 -0.55
CA ALA A 64 -12.16 -17.88 -1.10
C ALA A 64 -12.70 -16.71 -0.26
N ASP A 65 -12.50 -16.76 1.07
CA ASP A 65 -12.85 -15.68 1.96
C ASP A 65 -11.74 -14.64 1.88
N TRP A 66 -12.04 -13.47 1.34
CA TRP A 66 -11.10 -12.35 1.25
C TRP A 66 -11.19 -11.53 2.52
N HIS A 67 -10.09 -11.02 3.06
CA HIS A 67 -10.15 -10.31 4.33
C HIS A 67 -9.68 -8.87 4.17
N LEU A 68 -10.50 -7.90 4.56
CA LEU A 68 -10.08 -6.53 4.82
C LEU A 68 -9.54 -6.45 6.25
N ARG A 69 -8.25 -6.14 6.41
CA ARG A 69 -7.53 -6.16 7.69
C ARG A 69 -6.76 -4.87 7.94
N CYS A 70 -6.52 -4.55 9.21
CA CYS A 70 -5.51 -3.57 9.57
C CYS A 70 -4.12 -4.23 9.49
N VAL A 71 -3.18 -3.56 8.80
CA VAL A 71 -1.80 -4.05 8.59
C VAL A 71 -0.74 -3.09 9.16
N GLY A 72 -1.13 -1.86 9.47
CA GLY A 72 -0.26 -0.90 10.15
C GLY A 72 -0.97 -0.34 11.36
N ASN A 73 -0.58 -0.82 12.53
CA ASN A 73 -0.66 -0.20 13.85
C ASN A 73 -0.08 -1.20 14.86
N SER A 74 0.58 -0.68 15.88
CA SER A 74 0.85 -1.39 17.14
C SER A 74 -0.37 -2.17 17.58
N LYS A 75 -0.24 -3.48 17.83
CA LYS A 75 -1.34 -4.26 18.44
C LYS A 75 -1.76 -3.68 19.81
N HIS A 76 -0.93 -2.85 20.41
CA HIS A 76 -1.17 -2.16 21.68
C HIS A 76 -1.94 -0.83 21.54
N ASP A 77 -1.95 -0.19 20.36
CA ASP A 77 -2.61 1.11 20.12
C ASP A 77 -3.99 0.95 19.46
N ALA A 78 -4.66 -0.15 19.78
CA ALA A 78 -5.97 -0.48 19.25
C ALA A 78 -7.03 0.57 19.64
N ILE A 79 -7.91 0.93 18.69
CA ILE A 79 -9.09 1.78 18.95
C ILE A 79 -10.13 1.14 19.89
N PHE A 80 -10.02 -0.17 20.12
CA PHE A 80 -10.95 -0.94 20.93
C PHE A 80 -10.97 -0.48 22.40
N PRO A 81 -9.82 -0.34 23.10
CA PRO A 81 -9.81 0.14 24.47
C PRO A 81 -10.56 1.48 24.69
N PRO A 82 -10.35 2.56 23.89
CA PRO A 82 -11.14 3.77 24.01
C PRO A 82 -12.65 3.55 23.79
N LEU A 83 -13.06 2.86 22.71
CA LEU A 83 -14.48 2.62 22.40
C LEU A 83 -15.21 1.81 23.48
N HIS A 84 -14.50 0.99 24.26
CA HIS A 84 -15.12 0.17 25.31
C HIS A 84 -14.98 0.75 26.72
N ALA A 85 -14.14 1.77 26.94
CA ALA A 85 -13.79 2.31 28.25
C ALA A 85 -14.99 2.75 29.10
N CYS A 86 -15.89 3.60 28.58
CA CYS A 86 -17.09 4.06 29.29
C CYS A 86 -18.15 4.65 28.34
N ARG A 87 -19.32 5.02 28.89
CA ARG A 87 -20.42 5.63 28.11
C ARG A 87 -20.01 6.96 27.46
N GLN A 88 -19.25 7.79 28.16
CA GLN A 88 -18.78 9.09 27.66
C GLN A 88 -17.83 8.91 26.47
N SER A 89 -16.90 7.97 26.56
CA SER A 89 -15.99 7.66 25.46
C SER A 89 -16.75 7.24 24.19
N ARG A 90 -17.72 6.31 24.33
CA ARG A 90 -18.58 5.88 23.21
C ARG A 90 -19.35 7.04 22.58
N ALA A 91 -19.89 7.94 23.39
CA ALA A 91 -20.63 9.10 22.89
C ALA A 91 -19.74 10.04 22.06
N VAL A 92 -18.47 10.18 22.41
CA VAL A 92 -17.52 11.03 21.68
C VAL A 92 -16.96 10.34 20.43
N TRP A 93 -16.62 9.05 20.54
CA TRP A 93 -15.85 8.35 19.52
C TRP A 93 -16.72 7.63 18.49
N LEU A 94 -17.77 6.90 18.90
CA LEU A 94 -18.56 6.08 17.98
C LEU A 94 -19.12 6.85 16.77
N PRO A 95 -19.60 8.11 16.90
CA PRO A 95 -20.07 8.89 15.75
C PRO A 95 -18.98 9.22 14.71
N ARG A 96 -17.69 9.08 15.06
CA ARG A 96 -16.55 9.35 14.19
C ARG A 96 -16.14 8.14 13.34
N TYR A 97 -16.71 6.96 13.62
CA TYR A 97 -16.35 5.73 12.93
C TYR A 97 -17.54 5.17 12.14
N PHE A 98 -17.24 4.70 10.94
CA PHE A 98 -18.09 3.83 10.15
C PHE A 98 -17.92 2.37 10.59
N SER A 99 -19.02 1.63 10.70
CA SER A 99 -19.01 0.20 10.96
C SER A 99 -19.38 -0.55 9.68
N PRO A 100 -18.40 -1.13 8.94
CA PRO A 100 -18.72 -1.91 7.76
C PRO A 100 -19.51 -3.19 8.12
N PRO A 101 -20.24 -3.78 7.16
CA PRO A 101 -20.85 -5.08 7.39
C PRO A 101 -19.75 -6.13 7.61
N ARG A 102 -20.03 -7.17 8.42
CA ARG A 102 -19.04 -8.24 8.65
C ARG A 102 -18.67 -8.96 7.34
N TYR A 103 -19.63 -9.10 6.44
CA TYR A 103 -19.47 -9.75 5.14
C TYR A 103 -20.08 -8.92 4.03
N LEU A 104 -19.47 -8.96 2.85
CA LEU A 104 -20.00 -8.43 1.60
C LEU A 104 -19.89 -9.52 0.53
N ASP A 105 -21.02 -9.86 -0.09
CA ASP A 105 -21.11 -10.84 -1.17
C ASP A 105 -21.00 -10.14 -2.52
N LEU A 106 -20.17 -10.68 -3.41
CA LEU A 106 -19.84 -10.10 -4.71
C LEU A 106 -20.21 -11.08 -5.84
N PRO A 107 -20.97 -10.63 -6.85
CA PRO A 107 -21.23 -11.42 -8.03
C PRO A 107 -19.96 -11.56 -8.89
N CYS A 108 -19.70 -12.76 -9.40
CA CYS A 108 -18.56 -13.05 -10.26
C CYS A 108 -18.90 -12.81 -11.75
N ASP A 109 -19.21 -11.57 -12.14
CA ASP A 109 -19.72 -11.29 -13.50
C ASP A 109 -18.66 -10.99 -14.58
N ASN A 110 -17.35 -10.96 -14.26
CA ASN A 110 -16.33 -10.45 -15.20
C ASN A 110 -15.21 -11.44 -15.57
N THR A 111 -15.54 -12.67 -15.95
CA THR A 111 -14.60 -13.51 -16.72
C THR A 111 -15.15 -13.84 -18.10
N GLN A 112 -14.76 -13.03 -19.09
CA GLN A 112 -14.43 -13.64 -20.39
C GLN A 112 -13.38 -14.72 -20.11
N GLN A 113 -13.64 -15.92 -20.62
CA GLN A 113 -12.82 -17.14 -20.49
C GLN A 113 -12.88 -17.81 -19.10
N TYR A 114 -13.97 -18.53 -18.80
CA TYR A 114 -13.91 -19.98 -18.53
C TYR A 114 -15.34 -20.52 -18.70
N VAL A 115 -15.55 -21.17 -19.84
CA VAL A 115 -16.72 -21.99 -20.13
C VAL A 115 -16.55 -23.27 -19.33
N ASP A 116 -17.41 -23.49 -18.34
CA ASP A 116 -18.27 -24.68 -18.27
C ASP A 116 -19.12 -24.62 -16.99
N SER A 117 -20.43 -24.72 -17.20
CA SER A 117 -21.47 -25.19 -16.29
C SER A 117 -21.19 -25.16 -14.77
N GLU A 118 -21.64 -24.13 -14.05
CA GLU A 118 -22.31 -24.23 -12.74
C GLU A 118 -22.47 -22.85 -12.09
N GLY A 119 -23.65 -22.24 -12.23
CA GLY A 119 -24.13 -21.13 -11.38
C GLY A 119 -23.31 -19.82 -11.38
N VAL A 120 -23.91 -18.76 -10.83
CA VAL A 120 -23.16 -17.54 -10.51
C VAL A 120 -22.31 -17.83 -9.28
N LYS A 121 -20.99 -17.90 -9.44
CA LYS A 121 -20.08 -18.02 -8.31
C LYS A 121 -20.12 -16.72 -7.51
N ILE A 122 -20.35 -16.79 -6.20
CA ILE A 122 -20.32 -15.62 -5.31
C ILE A 122 -18.97 -15.62 -4.58
N HIS A 123 -18.30 -14.47 -4.56
CA HIS A 123 -17.12 -14.24 -3.74
C HIS A 123 -17.52 -13.48 -2.47
N ARG A 124 -16.96 -13.84 -1.32
CA ARG A 124 -17.26 -13.19 -0.04
C ARG A 124 -16.05 -12.42 0.47
N LEU A 125 -16.27 -11.15 0.78
CA LEU A 125 -15.32 -10.27 1.44
C LEU A 125 -15.69 -10.17 2.93
N LEU A 126 -14.72 -10.42 3.79
CA LEU A 126 -14.83 -10.37 5.25
C LEU A 126 -14.13 -9.13 5.78
N PHE A 127 -14.85 -8.32 6.56
CA PHE A 127 -14.29 -7.15 7.24
C PHE A 127 -13.81 -7.56 8.63
N ASP A 128 -12.49 -7.78 8.76
CA ASP A 128 -11.84 -8.01 10.06
C ASP A 128 -11.61 -6.71 10.84
N VAL A 129 -11.86 -5.55 10.20
CA VAL A 129 -11.84 -4.23 10.81
C VAL A 129 -13.28 -3.77 11.11
N PRO A 130 -13.73 -3.79 12.39
CA PRO A 130 -15.13 -3.50 12.73
C PRO A 130 -15.47 -2.01 12.76
N PHE A 131 -14.47 -1.13 12.81
CA PHE A 131 -14.65 0.32 12.81
C PHE A 131 -13.58 0.98 11.95
N VAL A 132 -14.00 1.94 11.12
CA VAL A 132 -13.16 2.69 10.18
C VAL A 132 -13.40 4.18 10.35
N SER A 133 -12.34 4.95 10.46
CA SER A 133 -12.35 6.42 10.45
C SER A 133 -11.90 6.90 9.08
N TYR A 134 -12.82 7.44 8.28
CA TYR A 134 -12.47 8.01 6.97
C TYR A 134 -11.52 9.22 7.06
N GLU A 135 -11.45 9.86 8.24
CA GLU A 135 -10.56 11.00 8.51
C GLU A 135 -9.13 10.55 8.84
N LYS A 136 -8.97 9.42 9.54
CA LYS A 136 -7.67 9.02 10.12
C LYS A 136 -7.10 7.73 9.55
N ASP A 137 -7.92 6.80 9.11
CA ASP A 137 -7.40 5.58 8.51
C ASP A 137 -6.89 5.86 7.10
N VAL A 138 -5.85 5.12 6.74
CA VAL A 138 -5.20 5.17 5.44
C VAL A 138 -5.51 3.87 4.71
N PHE A 139 -6.17 3.97 3.57
CA PHE A 139 -6.56 2.81 2.76
C PHE A 139 -5.40 2.46 1.82
N ALA A 140 -4.78 1.29 2.01
CA ALA A 140 -3.60 0.87 1.28
C ALA A 140 -3.90 -0.03 0.09
N VAL A 141 -3.13 0.19 -0.97
CA VAL A 141 -3.05 -0.62 -2.19
C VAL A 141 -1.64 -1.19 -2.27
N LEU A 142 -1.44 -2.42 -1.79
CA LEU A 142 -0.19 -3.15 -1.93
C LEU A 142 -0.24 -4.10 -3.13
N ASP A 143 0.94 -4.63 -3.48
CA ASP A 143 1.21 -5.52 -4.63
C ASP A 143 0.55 -6.88 -4.60
N THR A 144 -0.24 -7.12 -3.56
CA THR A 144 -1.12 -8.28 -3.40
C THR A 144 -2.39 -8.16 -4.26
N LEU A 145 -2.64 -7.01 -4.90
CA LEU A 145 -3.92 -6.76 -5.57
C LEU A 145 -3.98 -7.17 -7.05
N SER A 146 -2.88 -7.13 -7.78
CA SER A 146 -2.91 -7.18 -9.25
C SER A 146 -3.15 -8.57 -9.86
N SER A 147 -3.43 -9.63 -9.07
CA SER A 147 -3.83 -10.91 -9.69
C SER A 147 -4.59 -11.92 -8.84
N PHE A 148 -4.92 -11.62 -7.57
CA PHE A 148 -5.46 -12.67 -6.69
C PHE A 148 -6.94 -12.99 -6.93
N LEU A 149 -7.76 -12.00 -7.27
CA LEU A 149 -9.17 -12.19 -7.63
C LEU A 149 -9.36 -12.52 -9.12
N GLY A 150 -8.35 -12.24 -9.95
CA GLY A 150 -8.42 -12.42 -11.41
C GLY A 150 -9.42 -11.50 -12.11
N PHE A 151 -9.77 -10.40 -11.44
CA PHE A 151 -10.46 -9.24 -12.00
C PHE A 151 -9.89 -7.98 -11.32
N ASP A 152 -9.99 -6.83 -11.99
CA ASP A 152 -9.65 -5.52 -11.45
C ASP A 152 -10.62 -5.17 -10.33
N VAL A 153 -10.29 -5.52 -9.08
CA VAL A 153 -11.17 -5.27 -7.93
C VAL A 153 -10.88 -3.87 -7.42
N ASP A 154 -11.95 -3.10 -7.24
CA ASP A 154 -11.85 -1.82 -6.54
C ASP A 154 -11.23 -2.04 -5.14
N PRO A 155 -10.05 -1.48 -4.83
CA PRO A 155 -9.41 -1.63 -3.52
C PRO A 155 -10.23 -1.01 -2.38
N PHE A 156 -11.22 -0.17 -2.71
CA PHE A 156 -12.09 0.50 -1.75
C PHE A 156 -13.48 -0.16 -1.64
N LEU A 157 -13.62 -1.38 -2.16
CA LEU A 157 -14.88 -2.09 -2.16
C LEU A 157 -15.48 -2.24 -0.75
N GLY A 158 -16.76 -1.87 -0.63
CA GLY A 158 -17.51 -1.87 0.62
C GLY A 158 -17.19 -0.70 1.56
N PHE A 159 -16.39 0.25 1.10
CA PHE A 159 -16.25 1.58 1.70
C PHE A 159 -16.94 2.65 0.85
N ASP A 160 -17.30 3.77 1.48
CA ASP A 160 -17.84 4.93 0.82
C ASP A 160 -16.71 5.81 0.28
N ARG A 161 -16.46 5.70 -1.02
CA ARG A 161 -15.45 6.49 -1.76
C ARG A 161 -15.60 8.00 -1.57
N GLN A 162 -16.82 8.48 -1.34
CA GLN A 162 -17.09 9.92 -1.15
C GLN A 162 -16.50 10.45 0.15
N LEU A 163 -16.16 9.56 1.09
CA LEU A 163 -15.67 9.93 2.41
C LEU A 163 -14.17 9.71 2.58
N ILE A 164 -13.52 8.89 1.76
CA ILE A 164 -12.10 8.53 1.87
C ILE A 164 -11.21 9.78 1.72
N GLN A 165 -10.34 10.00 2.71
CA GLN A 165 -9.42 11.15 2.74
C GLN A 165 -7.95 10.76 2.57
N ASN A 166 -7.55 9.54 2.96
CA ASN A 166 -6.15 9.13 2.96
C ASN A 166 -5.98 7.79 2.25
N VAL A 167 -5.12 7.76 1.24
CA VAL A 167 -4.77 6.56 0.48
C VAL A 167 -3.26 6.34 0.56
N ALA A 168 -2.85 5.08 0.61
CA ALA A 168 -1.47 4.65 0.51
C ALA A 168 -1.30 3.70 -0.67
N ILE A 169 -0.24 3.85 -1.46
CA ILE A 169 0.08 2.93 -2.55
C ILE A 169 1.52 2.49 -2.38
N SER A 170 1.75 1.18 -2.42
CA SER A 170 3.08 0.58 -2.33
C SER A 170 4.06 1.15 -3.37
N GLU A 171 5.33 1.24 -3.00
CA GLU A 171 6.44 1.60 -3.88
C GLU A 171 6.79 0.44 -4.85
N ASN A 172 5.90 0.15 -5.80
CA ASN A 172 6.18 -0.81 -6.88
C ASN A 172 5.86 -0.25 -8.26
N ALA A 173 6.92 -0.05 -9.03
CA ALA A 173 6.83 0.52 -10.36
C ALA A 173 5.97 -0.29 -11.35
N TRP A 174 5.84 -1.61 -11.18
CA TRP A 174 5.05 -2.45 -12.08
C TRP A 174 3.54 -2.31 -11.86
N TYR A 175 3.13 -2.11 -10.61
CA TYR A 175 1.71 -2.07 -10.23
C TYR A 175 1.22 -0.66 -9.89
N VAL A 176 2.12 0.32 -9.80
CA VAL A 176 1.76 1.72 -9.54
C VAL A 176 0.70 2.21 -10.51
N VAL A 177 0.75 1.83 -11.79
CA VAL A 177 -0.21 2.28 -12.80
C VAL A 177 -1.60 1.72 -12.52
N GLN A 178 -1.70 0.42 -12.24
CA GLN A 178 -2.97 -0.24 -11.92
C GLN A 178 -3.55 0.27 -10.60
N ALA A 179 -2.69 0.44 -9.59
CA ALA A 179 -3.04 1.04 -8.32
C ALA A 179 -3.56 2.47 -8.50
N MET A 180 -2.86 3.31 -9.27
CA MET A 180 -3.26 4.69 -9.56
C MET A 180 -4.55 4.76 -10.38
N ALA A 181 -4.75 3.84 -11.32
CA ALA A 181 -6.00 3.75 -12.08
C ALA A 181 -7.20 3.41 -11.17
N ALA A 182 -6.98 2.71 -10.05
CA ALA A 182 -8.01 2.49 -9.04
C ALA A 182 -8.20 3.70 -8.10
N VAL A 183 -7.13 4.44 -7.86
CA VAL A 183 -7.08 5.69 -7.08
C VAL A 183 -7.30 6.89 -8.02
N LYS A 184 -8.43 6.92 -8.74
CA LYS A 184 -8.79 8.10 -9.56
C LYS A 184 -9.19 9.25 -8.62
N PRO A 185 -8.49 10.40 -8.56
CA PRO A 185 -8.82 11.49 -7.63
C PRO A 185 -10.28 11.96 -7.73
N GLN A 186 -10.82 11.98 -8.94
CA GLN A 186 -12.22 12.38 -9.21
C GLN A 186 -13.24 11.44 -8.55
N SER A 187 -12.88 10.16 -8.41
CA SER A 187 -13.72 9.16 -7.73
C SER A 187 -13.57 9.18 -6.21
N LEU A 188 -12.69 10.03 -5.69
CA LEU A 188 -12.38 10.22 -4.27
C LEU A 188 -12.41 11.73 -3.94
N PRO A 189 -13.58 12.39 -3.99
CA PRO A 189 -13.68 13.86 -3.94
C PRO A 189 -13.22 14.49 -2.61
N ARG A 190 -13.04 13.68 -1.56
CA ARG A 190 -12.50 14.12 -0.26
C ARG A 190 -11.05 13.70 -0.04
N LEU A 191 -10.37 13.16 -1.06
CA LEU A 191 -8.98 12.76 -0.97
C LEU A 191 -8.10 13.96 -0.63
N GLN A 192 -7.44 13.89 0.52
CA GLN A 192 -6.51 14.91 1.01
C GLN A 192 -5.07 14.46 0.88
N THR A 193 -4.82 13.15 1.00
CA THR A 193 -3.46 12.62 1.11
C THR A 193 -3.31 11.33 0.30
N VAL A 194 -2.29 11.28 -0.55
CA VAL A 194 -1.80 10.08 -1.21
C VAL A 194 -0.38 9.81 -0.73
N SER A 195 -0.17 8.70 -0.04
CA SER A 195 1.13 8.31 0.49
C SER A 195 1.79 7.26 -0.40
N VAL A 196 3.05 7.46 -0.76
CA VAL A 196 3.92 6.36 -1.18
C VAL A 196 4.21 5.54 0.07
N LEU A 197 3.69 4.32 0.10
CA LEU A 197 3.86 3.40 1.21
C LEU A 197 5.08 2.54 0.98
N VAL A 198 6.06 2.78 1.83
CA VAL A 198 7.35 2.13 1.80
C VAL A 198 7.36 1.07 2.89
N LEU A 199 7.68 -0.17 2.54
CA LEU A 199 7.82 -1.22 3.53
C LEU A 199 9.23 -1.19 4.10
N GLY A 200 9.35 -1.49 5.39
CA GLY A 200 10.62 -1.50 6.11
C GLY A 200 11.51 -2.67 5.70
N PRO A 201 12.62 -2.88 6.40
CA PRO A 201 13.48 -4.04 6.19
C PRO A 201 12.76 -5.35 6.55
N GLU A 202 13.20 -6.46 5.95
CA GLU A 202 12.70 -7.80 6.27
C GLU A 202 12.82 -8.07 7.78
N PRO A 203 11.72 -8.46 8.45
CA PRO A 203 11.74 -8.66 9.89
C PRO A 203 12.63 -9.82 10.33
N GLY A 204 13.25 -9.71 11.50
CA GLY A 204 14.03 -10.79 12.11
C GLY A 204 15.42 -11.05 11.50
N MET A 205 15.87 -10.24 10.54
CA MET A 205 17.25 -10.23 10.06
C MET A 205 18.21 -9.71 11.15
N SER A 206 18.71 -10.60 12.01
CA SER A 206 19.85 -10.30 12.89
C SER A 206 21.15 -10.49 12.10
N GLY A 207 21.60 -9.46 11.37
CA GLY A 207 22.77 -9.65 10.52
C GLY A 207 23.31 -8.35 9.95
N SER A 208 24.62 -8.20 10.01
CA SER A 208 25.37 -7.03 9.57
C SER A 208 24.98 -6.55 8.16
N VAL A 209 25.04 -5.23 8.00
CA VAL A 209 25.11 -4.39 6.79
C VAL A 209 25.71 -5.06 5.52
N ALA A 210 26.55 -6.08 5.66
CA ALA A 210 27.19 -6.84 4.58
C ALA A 210 26.29 -7.78 3.74
N SER A 211 25.09 -8.16 4.19
CA SER A 211 24.22 -9.10 3.42
C SER A 211 23.16 -8.42 2.54
N GLY A 212 23.12 -7.09 2.53
CA GLY A 212 22.11 -6.36 1.79
C GLY A 212 20.78 -6.16 2.53
N TRP A 213 19.95 -5.26 2.00
CA TRP A 213 18.66 -4.88 2.59
C TRP A 213 17.52 -5.40 1.72
N TYR A 214 16.80 -6.38 2.24
CA TYR A 214 15.54 -6.84 1.66
C TYR A 214 14.38 -6.05 2.23
N GLU A 215 13.46 -5.63 1.37
CA GLU A 215 12.19 -5.04 1.82
C GLU A 215 11.31 -6.13 2.43
N MET A 216 10.61 -5.81 3.52
CA MET A 216 9.57 -6.66 4.09
C MET A 216 8.49 -6.95 3.04
N ALA A 217 8.15 -8.22 2.86
CA ALA A 217 7.04 -8.60 2.00
C ALA A 217 5.70 -8.15 2.60
N ALA A 218 4.74 -7.79 1.74
CA ALA A 218 3.40 -7.37 2.19
C ALA A 218 2.70 -8.45 3.05
N ALA A 219 2.93 -9.73 2.75
CA ALA A 219 2.42 -10.84 3.53
C ALA A 219 3.01 -10.90 4.96
N ASP A 220 4.26 -10.48 5.14
CA ASP A 220 4.96 -10.54 6.43
C ASP A 220 4.54 -9.43 7.38
N ILE A 221 3.96 -8.33 6.88
CA ILE A 221 3.36 -7.29 7.70
C ILE A 221 2.38 -7.87 8.74
N GLN A 222 1.66 -8.94 8.37
CA GLN A 222 0.68 -9.58 9.26
C GLN A 222 1.32 -10.38 10.41
N ARG A 223 2.62 -10.63 10.35
CA ARG A 223 3.36 -11.50 11.29
C ARG A 223 4.11 -10.69 12.35
N VAL A 224 4.34 -9.40 12.13
CA VAL A 224 5.14 -8.55 13.00
C VAL A 224 4.37 -7.34 13.54
N ASP A 225 4.88 -6.73 14.61
CA ASP A 225 4.32 -5.51 15.17
C ASP A 225 4.96 -4.31 14.46
N CYS A 226 4.20 -3.66 13.58
CA CYS A 226 4.68 -2.56 12.76
C CYS A 226 4.16 -1.22 13.24
N ASP A 227 5.03 -0.22 13.19
CA ASP A 227 4.67 1.19 13.32
C ASP A 227 4.53 1.82 11.93
N VAL A 228 3.62 2.79 11.82
CA VAL A 228 3.44 3.65 10.63
C VAL A 228 4.03 5.02 10.96
N ARG A 229 4.86 5.55 10.06
CA ARG A 229 5.51 6.84 10.25
C ARG A 229 5.48 7.68 9.00
N ASP A 230 5.14 8.96 9.16
CA ASP A 230 5.40 9.96 8.13
C ASP A 230 6.90 10.20 8.03
N ILE A 231 7.41 10.22 6.79
CA ILE A 231 8.82 10.45 6.49
C ILE A 231 8.97 11.84 5.88
N SER A 232 9.84 12.66 6.46
CA SER A 232 10.14 14.00 5.94
C SER A 232 10.89 13.94 4.60
N ASP A 233 10.67 14.92 3.72
CA ASP A 233 11.38 15.07 2.44
C ASP A 233 12.91 15.04 2.58
N LYS A 234 13.42 15.64 3.66
CA LYS A 234 14.85 15.60 3.98
C LYS A 234 15.34 14.16 4.17
N LEU A 235 14.62 13.35 4.94
CA LEU A 235 15.00 11.96 5.17
C LEU A 235 14.87 11.13 3.89
N VAL A 236 13.84 11.35 3.07
CA VAL A 236 13.67 10.71 1.75
C VAL A 236 14.89 10.94 0.85
N THR A 237 15.47 12.13 0.93
CA THR A 237 16.62 12.52 0.09
C THR A 237 17.95 12.05 0.66
N ASP A 238 18.13 12.21 1.98
CA ASP A 238 19.44 12.08 2.63
C ASP A 238 19.72 10.64 3.09
N HIS A 239 18.69 9.84 3.38
CA HIS A 239 18.89 8.54 4.01
C HIS A 239 19.13 7.43 2.96
N PRO A 240 20.18 6.60 3.11
CA PRO A 240 20.50 5.56 2.13
C PRO A 240 19.36 4.58 1.85
N LEU A 241 18.53 4.28 2.85
CA LEU A 241 17.32 3.46 2.73
C LEU A 241 16.37 3.89 1.60
N PHE A 242 16.30 5.19 1.35
CA PHE A 242 15.38 5.80 0.40
C PHE A 242 16.12 6.32 -0.85
N GLY A 243 17.41 6.65 -0.73
CA GLY A 243 18.24 7.11 -1.85
C GLY A 243 18.86 5.98 -2.67
N LYS A 244 19.15 4.83 -2.05
CA LYS A 244 19.64 3.61 -2.70
C LYS A 244 18.52 2.57 -2.66
N SER A 245 18.21 1.99 -3.81
CA SER A 245 17.14 0.98 -3.87
C SER A 245 17.45 -0.22 -2.99
N ARG A 246 16.43 -0.60 -2.22
CA ARG A 246 16.35 -1.90 -1.58
C ARG A 246 15.81 -2.90 -2.59
N LEU A 247 16.33 -4.12 -2.56
CA LEU A 247 15.74 -5.19 -3.34
C LEU A 247 14.53 -5.69 -2.59
N ARG A 248 13.35 -5.55 -3.20
CA ARG A 248 12.13 -6.08 -2.62
C ARG A 248 12.12 -7.61 -2.59
N HIS A 249 12.71 -8.21 -3.60
CA HIS A 249 12.91 -9.64 -3.74
C HIS A 249 14.03 -9.82 -4.77
N LEU A 250 14.80 -10.90 -4.70
CA LEU A 250 15.81 -11.24 -5.72
C LEU A 250 15.23 -11.39 -7.14
N THR A 251 13.90 -11.36 -7.29
CA THR A 251 13.21 -11.47 -8.58
C THR A 251 13.05 -10.12 -9.29
N PHE A 252 13.17 -8.99 -8.57
CA PHE A 252 12.82 -7.68 -9.10
C PHE A 252 13.91 -6.64 -8.79
N ALA A 253 14.58 -6.16 -9.83
CA ALA A 253 15.43 -4.97 -9.74
C ALA A 253 14.69 -3.79 -10.39
N PRO A 254 14.37 -2.72 -9.65
CA PRO A 254 13.84 -1.52 -10.28
C PRO A 254 14.91 -0.91 -11.20
N ASP A 255 14.44 -0.30 -12.30
CA ASP A 255 15.30 0.48 -13.20
C ASP A 255 16.13 1.49 -12.39
N PRO A 256 17.42 1.68 -12.72
CA PRO A 256 18.30 2.64 -12.05
C PRO A 256 17.67 4.02 -11.77
N LYS A 257 16.86 4.53 -12.70
CA LYS A 257 16.18 5.82 -12.58
C LYS A 257 15.04 5.81 -11.56
N LEU A 258 14.42 4.67 -11.32
CA LEU A 258 13.36 4.51 -10.33
C LEU A 258 13.91 4.18 -8.95
N ARG A 259 15.21 3.94 -8.82
CA ARG A 259 15.79 3.46 -7.55
C ARG A 259 15.59 4.40 -6.36
N PRO A 260 15.76 5.72 -6.52
CA PRO A 260 15.54 6.67 -5.43
C PRO A 260 14.04 6.90 -5.20
N LEU A 261 13.60 6.86 -3.95
CA LEU A 261 12.20 7.06 -3.55
C LEU A 261 11.64 8.43 -4.01
N VAL A 262 12.48 9.46 -4.09
CA VAL A 262 12.09 10.78 -4.63
C VAL A 262 11.55 10.70 -6.06
N ASN A 263 11.95 9.69 -6.83
CA ASN A 263 11.46 9.48 -8.18
C ASN A 263 10.07 8.84 -8.18
N TYR A 264 9.72 8.02 -7.18
CA TYR A 264 8.33 7.59 -6.99
C TYR A 264 7.40 8.75 -6.64
N LEU A 265 7.85 9.75 -5.87
CA LEU A 265 7.05 10.95 -5.62
C LEU A 265 6.72 11.70 -6.91
N LYS A 266 7.69 11.81 -7.84
CA LYS A 266 7.47 12.39 -9.18
C LYS A 266 6.47 11.56 -9.98
N MET A 267 6.60 10.24 -9.98
CA MET A 267 5.66 9.33 -10.65
C MET A 267 4.24 9.46 -10.10
N PHE A 268 4.09 9.55 -8.78
CA PHE A 268 2.79 9.70 -8.14
C PHE A 268 2.13 11.02 -8.51
N LYS A 269 2.86 12.14 -8.44
CA LYS A 269 2.35 13.44 -8.89
C LYS A 269 1.94 13.41 -10.35
N ALA A 270 2.76 12.78 -11.20
CA ALA A 270 2.47 12.63 -12.61
C ALA A 270 1.16 11.88 -12.86
N TRP A 271 1.00 10.72 -12.23
CA TRP A 271 -0.23 9.93 -12.35
C TRP A 271 -1.45 10.62 -11.75
N LEU A 272 -1.33 11.30 -10.62
CA LEU A 272 -2.44 12.01 -10.00
C LEU A 272 -2.88 13.23 -10.82
N TRP A 273 -1.93 13.91 -11.48
CA TRP A 273 -2.26 14.96 -12.45
C TRP A 273 -3.10 14.37 -13.58
N HIS A 274 -2.65 13.27 -14.21
CA HIS A 274 -3.41 12.59 -15.27
C HIS A 274 -4.78 12.11 -14.79
N GLY A 275 -4.85 11.47 -13.63
CA GLY A 275 -6.10 10.98 -13.05
C GLY A 275 -7.07 12.09 -12.64
N SER A 276 -6.58 13.32 -12.41
CA SER A 276 -7.43 14.49 -12.12
C SER A 276 -7.98 15.14 -13.39
N HIS A 277 -7.29 14.97 -14.50
CA HIS A 277 -7.63 15.52 -15.82
C HIS A 277 -8.25 14.47 -16.74
N TRP A 278 -8.67 13.35 -16.16
CA TRP A 278 -9.26 12.26 -16.92
C TRP A 278 -10.72 12.54 -17.28
N ASP A 279 -11.06 12.53 -18.58
CA ASP A 279 -12.41 12.87 -19.06
C ASP A 279 -13.38 11.67 -19.28
N ASP A 280 -12.89 10.42 -19.40
CA ASP A 280 -13.71 9.22 -19.67
C ASP A 280 -13.71 8.16 -18.54
N HIS A 281 -14.62 8.28 -17.57
CA HIS A 281 -14.58 7.51 -16.33
C HIS A 281 -14.65 5.97 -16.47
N GLU A 282 -15.06 5.44 -17.62
CA GLU A 282 -15.38 4.01 -17.83
C GLU A 282 -14.31 3.22 -18.58
N THR A 283 -13.38 3.85 -19.27
CA THR A 283 -12.31 3.13 -19.97
C THR A 283 -11.32 2.54 -18.96
N ARG A 284 -11.24 1.21 -18.93
CA ARG A 284 -10.15 0.51 -18.25
C ARG A 284 -8.82 0.95 -18.86
N MET A 285 -7.77 0.98 -18.04
CA MET A 285 -6.42 1.12 -18.56
C MET A 285 -6.18 0.00 -19.57
N LEU A 286 -5.85 0.35 -20.81
CA LEU A 286 -5.32 -0.63 -21.75
C LEU A 286 -4.00 -1.12 -21.15
N THR A 287 -3.95 -2.41 -20.83
CA THR A 287 -2.76 -3.11 -20.34
C THR A 287 -1.62 -3.12 -21.37
N ASP A 288 -1.91 -2.69 -22.59
CA ASP A 288 -1.00 -2.66 -23.73
C ASP A 288 -0.13 -1.38 -23.77
N PHE A 289 -0.30 -0.48 -22.79
CA PHE A 289 0.61 0.65 -22.60
C PHE A 289 1.94 0.17 -21.98
N GLU A 290 3.05 0.40 -22.67
CA GLU A 290 4.37 0.14 -22.09
C GLU A 290 4.67 1.16 -20.99
N TRP A 291 4.48 0.77 -19.74
CA TRP A 291 4.76 1.59 -18.56
C TRP A 291 6.17 2.20 -18.56
N TRP A 292 7.12 1.54 -19.24
CA TRP A 292 8.47 2.03 -19.51
C TRP A 292 8.50 3.34 -20.29
N ASP A 293 7.59 3.56 -21.23
CA ASP A 293 7.51 4.80 -21.99
C ASP A 293 7.13 5.98 -21.10
N PHE A 294 6.22 5.77 -20.15
CA PHE A 294 5.85 6.81 -19.20
C PHE A 294 7.00 7.15 -18.24
N ASN A 295 7.71 6.15 -17.72
CA ASN A 295 8.90 6.42 -16.91
C ASN A 295 9.95 7.19 -17.70
N ASN A 296 10.21 6.76 -18.94
CA ASN A 296 11.17 7.44 -19.80
C ASN A 296 10.75 8.89 -20.05
N TYR A 297 9.47 9.15 -20.30
CA TYR A 297 8.94 10.50 -20.39
C TYR A 297 9.18 11.30 -19.12
N VAL A 298 8.82 10.78 -17.94
CA VAL A 298 8.95 11.50 -16.66
C VAL A 298 10.41 11.85 -16.34
N PHE A 299 11.37 10.97 -16.66
CA PHE A 299 12.76 11.11 -16.20
C PHE A 299 13.77 11.53 -17.27
N ARG A 300 13.45 11.47 -18.56
CA ARG A 300 14.39 11.87 -19.63
C ARG A 300 14.03 13.24 -20.17
N GLU A 301 14.99 14.14 -20.25
CA GLU A 301 14.77 15.50 -20.78
C GLU A 301 14.46 15.52 -22.28
N ASP A 302 14.94 14.53 -23.05
CA ASP A 302 14.82 14.51 -24.51
C ASP A 302 13.45 14.04 -25.05
N ILE A 303 12.50 13.73 -24.17
CA ILE A 303 11.16 13.26 -24.53
C ILE A 303 10.12 14.28 -24.09
N ASP A 304 9.65 15.14 -24.99
CA ASP A 304 8.68 16.20 -24.64
C ASP A 304 7.22 15.77 -24.77
N LEU A 305 6.97 14.63 -25.42
CA LEU A 305 5.63 14.16 -25.73
C LEU A 305 5.18 13.12 -24.72
N CYS A 306 4.09 13.43 -24.01
CA CYS A 306 3.48 12.49 -23.09
C CYS A 306 3.00 11.25 -23.85
N PRO A 307 3.40 10.03 -23.44
CA PRO A 307 3.04 8.82 -24.15
C PRO A 307 1.56 8.44 -23.95
N LEU A 308 0.88 9.03 -22.95
CA LEU A 308 -0.56 8.87 -22.73
C LEU A 308 -1.43 9.73 -23.67
N ARG A 309 -0.84 10.63 -24.48
CA ARG A 309 -1.58 11.53 -25.41
C ARG A 309 -2.49 10.82 -26.42
N ASN A 310 -2.16 9.57 -26.75
CA ASN A 310 -2.92 8.76 -27.71
C ASN A 310 -3.94 7.87 -27.02
N LEU A 311 -3.94 7.82 -25.68
CA LEU A 311 -4.92 7.07 -24.91
C LEU A 311 -6.13 7.98 -24.67
N PRO A 312 -7.33 7.60 -25.15
CA PRO A 312 -8.54 8.39 -24.98
C PRO A 312 -8.76 8.76 -23.50
N GLY A 313 -8.98 10.04 -23.22
CA GLY A 313 -9.33 10.53 -21.88
C GLY A 313 -8.18 10.68 -20.88
N TRP A 314 -6.96 10.18 -21.15
CA TRP A 314 -5.84 10.21 -20.18
C TRP A 314 -5.04 11.51 -20.17
N CYS A 315 -5.13 12.28 -21.25
CA CYS A 315 -4.28 13.43 -21.49
C CYS A 315 -5.08 14.47 -22.30
N PRO A 316 -5.78 15.40 -21.63
CA PRO A 316 -6.55 16.42 -22.33
C PRO A 316 -5.59 17.46 -22.94
N GLY A 317 -5.13 17.19 -24.15
CA GLY A 317 -4.25 18.09 -24.90
C GLY A 317 -2.77 18.00 -24.53
N HIS A 318 -2.01 19.03 -24.92
CA HIS A 318 -0.58 19.13 -24.65
C HIS A 318 -0.34 19.75 -23.27
N HIS A 319 0.37 19.02 -22.41
CA HIS A 319 0.86 19.52 -21.12
C HIS A 319 2.39 19.47 -21.08
N SER A 320 2.98 20.25 -20.19
CA SER A 320 4.42 20.15 -19.90
C SER A 320 4.70 19.17 -18.76
N LYS A 321 5.96 18.73 -18.64
CA LYS A 321 6.39 17.97 -17.46
C LYS A 321 6.36 18.80 -16.19
N ASP A 322 6.72 20.09 -16.29
CA ASP A 322 6.74 20.98 -15.15
C ASP A 322 5.35 21.21 -14.59
N GLU A 323 4.34 21.36 -15.45
CA GLU A 323 2.94 21.45 -15.05
C GLU A 323 2.49 20.21 -14.26
N MET A 324 2.86 19.04 -14.76
CA MET A 324 2.52 17.75 -14.17
C MET A 324 3.26 17.50 -12.84
N LEU A 325 4.56 17.77 -12.79
CA LEU A 325 5.41 17.47 -11.62
C LEU A 325 5.28 18.50 -10.49
N ASN A 326 4.88 19.73 -10.81
CA ASN A 326 4.59 20.79 -9.84
C ASN A 326 3.08 20.89 -9.53
N TRP A 327 2.29 19.92 -9.98
CA TRP A 327 0.88 19.86 -9.66
C TRP A 327 0.66 19.82 -8.15
N SER A 328 -0.17 20.74 -7.67
CA SER A 328 -0.56 20.88 -6.26
C SER A 328 -2.06 20.69 -6.06
N GLY A 329 -2.74 20.02 -6.99
CA GLY A 329 -4.20 19.94 -7.00
C GLY A 329 -4.75 19.03 -5.91
N GLY A 330 -5.71 19.53 -5.13
CA GLY A 330 -6.65 18.80 -4.28
C GLY A 330 -6.10 17.98 -3.10
N CYS A 331 -4.94 17.36 -3.26
CA CYS A 331 -4.34 16.41 -2.34
C CYS A 331 -2.82 16.58 -2.26
N THR A 332 -2.25 16.09 -1.17
CA THR A 332 -0.81 16.09 -0.90
C THR A 332 -0.22 14.72 -1.20
N VAL A 333 0.99 14.71 -1.76
CA VAL A 333 1.77 13.48 -1.96
C VAL A 333 2.86 13.43 -0.91
N GLN A 334 2.91 12.37 -0.12
CA GLN A 334 3.88 12.19 0.95
C GLN A 334 4.41 10.76 1.01
N VAL A 335 5.32 10.48 1.94
CA VAL A 335 5.87 9.14 2.18
C VAL A 335 5.44 8.64 3.55
N LYS A 336 4.93 7.41 3.60
CA LYS A 336 4.71 6.66 4.84
C LYS A 336 5.61 5.43 4.86
N LEU A 337 6.31 5.22 5.96
CA LEU A 337 7.10 4.02 6.23
C LEU A 337 6.31 3.08 7.16
N LEU A 338 6.17 1.83 6.75
CA LEU A 338 5.62 0.76 7.57
C LEU A 338 6.73 -0.25 7.90
N VAL A 339 7.08 -0.37 9.16
CA VAL A 339 8.30 -1.09 9.57
C VAL A 339 8.15 -1.71 10.94
N GLU A 340 8.82 -2.85 11.14
CA GLU A 340 8.84 -3.52 12.44
C GLU A 340 9.34 -2.56 13.51
N ARG A 341 8.58 -2.44 14.60
CA ARG A 341 8.86 -1.55 15.72
C ARG A 341 10.28 -1.70 16.29
N LYS A 342 10.84 -2.91 16.27
CA LYS A 342 12.22 -3.16 16.73
C LYS A 342 13.24 -2.45 15.83
N CYS A 343 13.04 -2.49 14.52
CA CYS A 343 13.90 -1.82 13.54
C CYS A 343 13.76 -0.29 13.57
N MET A 344 12.65 0.25 14.09
CA MET A 344 12.45 1.70 14.18
C MET A 344 13.46 2.42 15.06
N ALA A 345 13.82 1.83 16.21
CA ALA A 345 14.81 2.43 17.10
C ALA A 345 16.19 2.52 16.41
N GLU A 346 16.52 1.53 15.59
CA GLU A 346 17.79 1.45 14.88
C GLU A 346 17.83 2.43 13.69
N LEU A 347 16.71 2.59 12.97
CA LEU A 347 16.54 3.58 11.89
C LEU A 347 16.65 5.03 12.37
N THR A 348 16.35 5.28 13.64
CA THR A 348 16.39 6.64 14.22
C THR A 348 17.65 6.92 15.03
N ALA A 349 18.35 5.89 15.51
CA ALA A 349 19.57 6.02 16.32
C ALA A 349 20.87 6.06 15.50
N SER A 350 20.87 5.55 14.27
CA SER A 350 22.08 5.45 13.44
C SER A 350 22.17 6.57 12.39
N SER A 351 23.36 7.18 12.26
CA SER A 351 23.79 7.74 10.98
C SER A 351 23.91 6.59 9.99
N ALA A 352 22.89 6.42 9.15
CA ALA A 352 22.90 5.55 7.99
C ALA A 352 23.21 4.08 8.28
N PHE A 353 22.18 3.25 8.17
CA PHE A 353 22.44 1.92 7.63
C PHE A 353 23.04 2.10 6.23
N GLU A 354 24.34 1.83 6.08
CA GLU A 354 24.99 1.90 4.78
C GLU A 354 24.41 0.80 3.89
N ILE A 355 23.65 1.19 2.87
CA ILE A 355 23.23 0.23 1.85
C ILE A 355 24.43 0.00 0.92
N ASP A 356 24.98 -1.22 0.97
CA ASP A 356 25.87 -1.75 -0.06
C ASP A 356 25.03 -2.10 -1.30
N SER A 357 24.82 -1.09 -2.14
CA SER A 357 24.11 -1.25 -3.40
C SER A 357 24.80 -2.26 -4.31
N ASP A 358 26.12 -2.29 -4.33
CA ASP A 358 26.88 -3.11 -5.27
C ASP A 358 26.78 -4.59 -4.87
N GLY A 359 26.84 -4.88 -3.57
CA GLY A 359 26.54 -6.21 -3.01
C GLY A 359 25.11 -6.67 -3.31
N ASN A 360 24.10 -5.82 -3.04
CA ASN A 360 22.69 -6.11 -3.35
C ASN A 360 22.51 -6.51 -4.82
N TYR A 361 23.00 -5.69 -5.75
CA TYR A 361 22.81 -5.95 -7.18
C TYR A 361 23.70 -7.08 -7.70
N GLY A 362 24.86 -7.34 -7.07
CA GLY A 362 25.66 -8.53 -7.33
C GLY A 362 24.89 -9.82 -6.99
N HIS A 363 24.23 -9.86 -5.84
CA HIS A 363 23.39 -10.99 -5.42
C HIS A 363 22.19 -11.18 -6.36
N PHE A 364 21.54 -10.09 -6.77
CA PHE A 364 20.47 -10.12 -7.78
C PHE A 364 20.98 -10.68 -9.11
N ALA A 365 22.12 -10.21 -9.61
CA ALA A 365 22.70 -10.67 -10.87
C ALA A 365 23.05 -12.17 -10.81
N GLN A 366 23.58 -12.64 -9.68
CA GLN A 366 23.84 -14.06 -9.45
C GLN A 366 22.55 -14.88 -9.46
N PHE A 367 21.52 -14.45 -8.72
CA PHE A 367 20.21 -15.11 -8.73
C PHE A 367 19.60 -15.19 -10.13
N MET A 368 19.66 -14.09 -10.90
CA MET A 368 19.14 -14.07 -12.27
C MET A 368 19.90 -15.05 -13.17
N LYS A 369 21.23 -15.13 -13.03
CA LYS A 369 22.05 -16.10 -13.76
C LYS A 369 21.64 -17.55 -13.44
N GLU A 370 21.51 -17.87 -12.16
CA GLU A 370 21.09 -19.21 -11.70
C GLU A 370 19.69 -19.56 -12.23
N ARG A 371 18.73 -18.63 -12.14
CA ARG A 371 17.35 -18.85 -12.60
C ARG A 371 17.24 -18.97 -14.12
N THR A 372 18.03 -18.22 -14.88
CA THR A 372 18.09 -18.37 -16.34
C THR A 372 18.64 -19.74 -16.71
N SER A 373 19.69 -20.22 -16.02
CA SER A 373 20.23 -21.57 -16.21
C SER A 373 19.20 -22.66 -15.90
N ASP A 374 18.42 -22.53 -14.82
CA ASP A 374 17.35 -23.47 -14.48
C ASP A 374 16.22 -23.49 -15.54
N LEU A 375 15.83 -22.33 -16.06
CA LEU A 375 14.80 -22.22 -17.11
C LEU A 375 15.28 -22.77 -18.46
N GLU A 376 16.57 -22.64 -18.77
CA GLU A 376 17.20 -23.27 -19.94
C GLU A 376 17.25 -24.79 -19.79
N LEU A 377 17.58 -25.29 -18.60
CA LEU A 377 17.59 -26.72 -18.29
C LEU A 377 16.18 -27.34 -18.44
N VAL A 378 15.14 -26.65 -17.95
CA VAL A 378 13.73 -27.07 -18.12
C VAL A 378 13.31 -27.04 -19.59
N ARG A 379 13.79 -26.08 -20.39
CA ARG A 379 13.53 -26.04 -21.84
C ARG A 379 14.24 -27.15 -22.60
N GLU A 380 15.41 -27.61 -22.15
CA GLU A 380 16.10 -28.76 -22.74
C GLU A 380 15.47 -30.10 -22.38
N VAL A 381 14.95 -30.25 -21.16
CA VAL A 381 14.24 -31.47 -20.70
C VAL A 381 12.85 -31.62 -21.34
N LEU A 382 12.24 -30.52 -21.77
CA LEU A 382 10.93 -30.50 -22.45
C LEU A 382 11.03 -30.59 -24.00
N LYS A 383 12.23 -30.71 -24.55
CA LYS A 383 12.49 -31.08 -25.95
C LYS A 383 12.80 -32.58 -26.02
#